data_AF-A0A9D6J303-F1
#
_entry.id   AF-A0A9D6J303-F1
#
_cell.length_a   1.000
_cell.length_b   1.000
_cell.length_c   1.000
_cell.angle_alpha   90.00
_cell.angle_beta   90.00
_cell.angle_gamma   90.00
#
_symmetry.space_group_name_H-M   'P 1'
#
loop_
_entity.id
_entity.type
_entity.pdbx_description
1 polymer ?
#
loop_
_entity_poly.entity_id
_entity_poly.type
_entity_poly.pdbx_seq_one_letter_code
_entity_poly.pdbx_strand_id
1 'polypeptide(L)' 'DGTDYFEHAAATLSGAPLDASGGAAGPAIVGFGSGAGADGVAVYYTEDASAMTEANSYQIADVENANLSQIEAGDFNLRA' A
#
# COMPACT_ATOMS: atom_id res chain seq x y z
N ASP A 1 -16.26 -3.31 -6.11
CA ASP A 1 -15.49 -3.40 -7.39
C ASP A 1 -13.97 -3.48 -7.14
N GLY A 2 -13.54 -3.95 -5.96
CA GLY A 2 -12.11 -4.10 -5.63
C GLY A 2 -11.41 -2.80 -5.25
N THR A 3 -11.95 -1.64 -5.65
CA THR A 3 -11.42 -0.31 -5.31
C THR A 3 -11.56 0.07 -3.84
N ASP A 4 -12.53 -0.51 -3.11
CA ASP A 4 -12.65 -0.29 -1.66
C ASP A 4 -11.51 -0.92 -0.85
N TYR A 5 -10.71 -1.81 -1.47
CA TYR A 5 -9.62 -2.57 -0.84
C TYR A 5 -8.22 -2.11 -1.29
N PHE A 6 -8.10 -0.99 -2.00
CA PHE A 6 -6.80 -0.51 -2.48
C PHE A 6 -6.61 0.97 -2.17
N GLU A 7 -5.63 1.24 -1.33
CA GLU A 7 -5.23 2.58 -0.89
C GLU A 7 -3.76 2.81 -1.27
N HIS A 8 -3.37 4.03 -1.57
CA HIS A 8 -1.97 4.33 -1.86
C HIS A 8 -1.58 5.71 -1.32
N ALA A 9 -0.38 5.79 -0.75
CA ALA A 9 0.16 7.02 -0.18
C ALA A 9 1.58 7.25 -0.68
N ALA A 10 1.83 8.43 -1.24
CA ALA A 10 3.19 8.81 -1.63
C ALA A 10 4.07 8.93 -0.39
N ALA A 11 5.14 8.15 -0.34
CA ALA A 11 6.07 8.13 0.78
C ALA A 11 7.48 7.76 0.32
N THR A 12 8.49 8.34 0.97
CA THR A 12 9.87 7.87 0.81
C THR A 12 9.99 6.52 1.50
N LEU A 13 10.32 5.48 0.73
CA LEU A 13 10.59 4.16 1.31
C LEU A 13 11.77 4.25 2.25
N SER A 14 11.57 3.75 3.46
CA SER A 14 12.62 3.62 4.47
C SER A 14 12.40 2.31 5.22
N GLY A 15 13.42 1.82 5.91
CA GLY A 15 13.25 0.68 6.82
C GLY A 15 12.43 1.00 8.07
N ALA A 16 11.91 2.23 8.19
CA ALA A 16 11.01 2.61 9.27
C ALA A 16 9.55 2.27 8.92
N PRO A 17 8.69 2.05 9.91
CA PRO A 17 7.27 1.75 9.69
C PRO A 17 6.59 2.90 8.95
N LEU A 18 5.89 2.57 7.88
CA LEU A 18 5.12 3.53 7.10
C LEU A 18 3.67 3.52 7.61
N ASP A 19 3.18 4.70 7.98
CA ASP A 19 1.81 4.91 8.46
C ASP A 19 0.97 5.52 7.32
N ALA A 20 -0.04 4.79 6.85
CA ALA A 20 -1.07 5.27 5.93
C ALA A 20 -2.45 5.41 6.61
N SER A 21 -2.50 5.50 7.94
CA SER A 21 -3.75 5.74 8.66
C SER A 21 -4.46 6.98 8.11
N GLY A 22 -5.72 6.79 7.70
CA GLY A 22 -6.52 7.82 7.01
C GLY A 22 -7.33 7.30 5.80
N GLY A 23 -7.11 6.05 5.39
CA GLY A 23 -7.92 5.36 4.39
C GLY A 23 -9.31 4.95 4.90
N ALA A 24 -10.08 4.27 4.04
CA ALA A 24 -11.37 3.70 4.43
C ALA A 24 -11.20 2.65 5.54
N ALA A 25 -12.18 2.56 6.45
CA ALA A 25 -12.15 1.55 7.51
C ALA A 25 -12.34 0.15 6.93
N GLY A 26 -11.51 -0.79 7.38
CA GLY A 26 -11.54 -2.19 6.96
C GLY A 26 -10.29 -2.66 6.21
N PRO A 27 -10.29 -3.93 5.77
CA PRO A 27 -9.11 -4.52 5.17
C PRO A 27 -8.72 -3.81 3.87
N ALA A 28 -7.44 -3.64 3.61
CA ALA A 28 -6.96 -3.05 2.36
C ALA A 28 -5.55 -3.51 2.01
N ILE A 29 -5.22 -3.32 0.74
CA ILE A 29 -3.86 -3.30 0.22
C ILE A 29 -3.41 -1.85 0.17
N VAL A 30 -2.24 -1.58 0.75
CA VAL A 30 -1.68 -0.23 0.84
C VAL A 30 -0.33 -0.20 0.14
N GLY A 31 -0.21 0.64 -0.89
CA GLY A 31 1.05 0.91 -1.58
C GLY A 31 1.77 2.13 -1.01
N PHE A 32 3.06 1.98 -0.70
CA PHE A 32 3.97 3.07 -0.37
C PHE A 32 5.12 3.13 -1.36
N GLY A 33 5.46 4.32 -1.82
CA GLY A 33 6.56 4.54 -2.74
C GLY A 33 6.58 5.97 -3.25
N SER A 34 7.62 6.31 -4.02
CA SER A 34 7.64 7.60 -4.70
C SER A 34 6.56 7.65 -5.78
N GLY A 35 5.98 8.83 -6.03
CA GLY A 35 5.07 9.04 -7.16
C GLY A 35 5.77 9.13 -8.52
N ALA A 36 7.09 9.21 -8.55
CA ALA A 36 7.91 9.27 -9.76
C ALA A 36 9.31 8.67 -9.52
N GLY A 37 10.00 8.27 -10.59
CA GLY A 37 11.33 7.65 -10.50
C GLY A 37 11.25 6.12 -10.44
N ALA A 38 12.24 5.47 -9.82
CA ALA A 38 12.38 4.01 -9.77
C ALA A 38 12.86 3.52 -8.38
N ASP A 39 12.53 4.26 -7.32
CA ASP A 39 12.99 3.99 -5.95
C ASP A 39 12.34 2.75 -5.33
N GLY A 40 11.31 2.20 -5.97
CA GLY A 40 10.57 1.02 -5.55
C GLY A 40 9.20 1.34 -4.95
N VAL A 41 8.40 0.29 -4.75
CA VAL A 41 7.10 0.35 -4.08
C VAL A 41 6.98 -0.80 -3.09
N ALA A 42 6.75 -0.49 -1.82
CA ALA A 42 6.41 -1.47 -0.81
C ALA A 42 4.88 -1.61 -0.73
N VAL A 43 4.39 -2.85 -0.79
CA VAL A 43 2.96 -3.16 -0.75
C VAL A 43 2.65 -3.92 0.53
N TYR A 44 1.64 -3.45 1.24
CA TYR A 44 1.20 -4.00 2.52
C TYR A 44 -0.23 -4.51 2.41
N TYR A 45 -0.56 -5.51 3.21
CA TYR A 45 -1.93 -5.78 3.60
C TYR A 45 -2.16 -5.24 5.02
N THR A 46 -3.32 -4.68 5.28
CA THR A 46 -3.79 -4.29 6.62
C THR A 46 -5.22 -4.75 6.83
N GLU A 47 -5.58 -5.08 8.07
CA GLU A 47 -6.97 -5.39 8.46
C GLU A 47 -7.83 -4.14 8.64
N ASP A 48 -7.22 -2.97 8.82
CA ASP A 48 -7.91 -1.68 8.93
C ASP A 48 -7.04 -0.52 8.44
N ALA A 49 -7.27 -0.05 7.22
CA ALA A 49 -6.52 1.06 6.63
C ALA A 49 -6.79 2.42 7.32
N SER A 50 -7.92 2.56 8.01
CA SER A 50 -8.18 3.76 8.81
C SER A 50 -7.32 3.84 10.08
N ALA A 51 -6.76 2.71 10.51
CA ALA A 51 -5.97 2.57 11.73
C ALA A 51 -4.76 1.63 11.52
N MET A 52 -3.99 1.87 10.45
CA MET A 52 -2.85 1.03 10.09
C MET A 52 -1.73 1.11 11.15
N THR A 53 -1.24 -0.04 11.60
CA THR A 53 -0.15 -0.21 12.57
C THR A 53 0.70 -1.43 12.20
N GLU A 54 1.86 -1.62 12.84
CA GLU A 54 2.66 -2.85 12.69
C GLU A 54 1.94 -4.12 13.17
N ALA A 55 0.95 -3.99 14.06
CA ALA A 55 0.27 -5.14 14.67
C ALA A 55 -0.88 -5.69 13.80
N ASN A 56 -1.47 -4.85 12.96
CA ASN A 56 -2.58 -5.21 12.06
C ASN A 56 -2.19 -5.14 10.57
N SER A 57 -0.90 -4.98 10.28
CA SER A 57 -0.41 -4.82 8.91
C SER A 57 0.90 -5.55 8.69
N TYR A 58 1.10 -6.07 7.49
CA TYR A 58 2.35 -6.72 7.10
C TYR A 58 2.64 -6.51 5.62
N GLN A 59 3.91 -6.45 5.28
CA GLN A 59 4.35 -6.31 3.89
C GLN A 59 4.11 -7.60 3.13
N ILE A 60 3.55 -7.49 1.93
CA ILE A 60 3.25 -8.63 1.04
C ILE A 60 4.07 -8.60 -0.25
N ALA A 61 4.59 -7.43 -0.63
CA ALA A 61 5.51 -7.31 -1.76
C ALA A 61 6.47 -6.14 -1.58
N ASP A 62 7.62 -6.27 -2.20
CA ASP A 62 8.57 -5.21 -2.47
C ASP A 62 8.83 -5.20 -3.98
N VAL A 63 8.45 -4.10 -4.64
CA VAL A 63 8.52 -3.96 -6.09
C VAL A 63 9.68 -3.03 -6.42
N GLU A 64 10.81 -3.62 -6.79
CA GLU A 64 12.00 -2.88 -7.16
C GLU A 64 11.86 -2.17 -8.51
N ASN A 65 12.57 -1.05 -8.69
CA ASN A 65 12.64 -0.28 -9.95
C ASN A 65 11.28 0.21 -10.48
N ALA A 66 10.33 0.44 -9.59
CA ALA A 66 9.00 0.98 -9.88
C ALA A 66 8.73 2.28 -9.13
N ASN A 67 7.63 2.94 -9.48
CA ASN A 67 7.02 4.01 -8.69
C ASN A 67 5.50 3.77 -8.55
N LEU A 68 4.87 4.45 -7.60
CA LEU A 68 3.46 4.24 -7.26
C LEU A 68 2.49 4.49 -8.41
N SER A 69 2.83 5.34 -9.38
CA SER A 69 1.94 5.61 -10.52
C SER A 69 1.81 4.42 -11.48
N GLN A 70 2.62 3.38 -11.29
CA GLN A 70 2.64 2.17 -12.10
C GLN A 70 1.90 1.00 -11.43
N ILE A 71 1.36 1.18 -10.23
CA ILE A 71 0.62 0.15 -9.50
C ILE A 71 -0.83 0.60 -9.34
N GLU A 72 -1.76 -0.25 -9.77
CA GLU A 72 -3.19 -0.02 -9.70
C GLU A 72 -3.89 -1.17 -8.96
N ALA A 73 -5.12 -0.93 -8.49
CA ALA A 73 -5.92 -1.96 -7.83
C ALA A 73 -6.11 -3.22 -8.70
N GLY A 74 -6.15 -3.05 -10.03
CA GLY A 74 -6.31 -4.14 -11.00
C GLY A 74 -5.13 -5.09 -11.11
N ASP A 75 -3.96 -4.72 -10.58
CA ASP A 75 -2.78 -5.59 -10.52
C ASP A 75 -2.92 -6.70 -9.46
N PHE A 76 -3.92 -6.57 -8.59
CA PHE A 76 -4.18 -7.50 -7.49
C PHE A 76 -5.48 -8.27 -7.72
N ASN A 77 -5.43 -9.58 -7.46
CA ASN A 77 -6.65 -10.39 -7.38
C ASN A 77 -7.35 -10.18 -6.03
N LEU A 78 -7.96 -9.00 -5.88
CA LEU A 78 -8.69 -8.63 -4.67
C LEU A 78 -10.04 -9.35 -4.62
N ARG A 79 -10.41 -9.83 -3.44
CA ARG A 79 -11.78 -10.30 -3.21
C ARG A 79 -12.69 -9.09 -3.12
N ALA A 80 -13.84 -9.16 -3.80
CA ALA A 80 -14.90 -8.18 -3.69
C ALA A 80 -15.69 -8.35 -2.39
#